data_AF-A0A2W4R8G7-F1
#
_entry.id   AF-A0A2W4R8G7-F1
#
_cell.length_a   1.000
_cell.length_b   1.000
_cell.length_c   1.000
_cell.angle_alpha   90.00
_cell.angle_beta   90.00
_cell.angle_gamma   90.00
#
_symmetry.space_group_name_H-M   'P 1'
#
loop_
_entity.id
_entity.type
_entity.pdbx_description
1 polymer ?
#
loop_
_entity_poly.entity_id
_entity_poly.type
_entity_poly.pdbx_seq_one_letter_code
_entity_poly.pdbx_strand_id
1 'polypeptide(L)'
;MTDQRGVVSVPAAQAGENAVSPAAPAVSRATVREIAFSVAPDAQERFAAWRESLLDELRTLPELTAISVFDDAADQPRRTTRVMLHFASCMALDAFVRDREPPLLAAAASHFGEHVQTGTKSLLAESRIGTCSLPRETRRCDNCDSELTGPYCSNCGQRAEAHVHSLREFLSEALETMTHADSRLWRTLGPLLCRPGFLTNEFLAGRRARYLPPFRLYFIISLLFFLLIAALPDSGPQAGVQADGERMSVVIGELGNEVRGAAQGAPGAVTGNAADADDPASTLRGKDACNALHYTGPLDGWLGPRLRAGCIKAVEDGGRSLGNALMQNVPRAMFIFLPLFGAVMKLMYWRPRRYYVEHLLYLVHTHAFVFLFFGLYRIVTLALPAGIVSSLTGFAAFAYVVWYLYVSLRRVYGESHARTLPKFAVLSVTYLTLATVLFVVTILLSIATL
;
A
#
# COMPACT_ATOMS: atom_id res chain seq x y z
N MET A 1 -21.93 49.23 23.61
CA MET A 1 -23.05 49.74 22.79
C MET A 1 -23.55 48.58 21.93
N THR A 2 -24.67 48.00 22.39
CA THR A 2 -25.64 47.10 21.72
C THR A 2 -25.18 46.24 20.54
N ASP A 3 -24.79 45.00 20.87
CA ASP A 3 -24.80 43.79 20.04
C ASP A 3 -26.28 43.40 19.78
N GLN A 4 -26.85 43.76 18.62
CA GLN A 4 -28.23 43.39 18.26
C GLN A 4 -28.27 41.92 17.82
N ARG A 5 -28.42 41.02 18.80
CA ARG A 5 -28.67 39.60 18.58
C ARG A 5 -30.14 39.38 18.20
N GLY A 6 -30.43 39.26 16.92
CA GLY A 6 -31.74 38.82 16.43
C GLY A 6 -31.78 37.31 16.26
N VAL A 7 -32.39 36.59 17.21
CA VAL A 7 -32.78 35.18 17.02
C VAL A 7 -34.25 35.17 16.62
N VAL A 8 -34.56 34.77 15.37
CA VAL A 8 -35.94 34.71 14.87
C VAL A 8 -36.31 33.24 14.69
N SER A 9 -37.22 32.74 15.51
CA SER A 9 -37.70 31.36 15.50
C SER A 9 -38.70 31.10 14.36
N VAL A 10 -38.54 29.98 13.65
CA VAL A 10 -39.51 29.50 12.65
C VAL A 10 -40.65 28.75 13.37
N PRO A 11 -41.94 29.01 13.08
CA PRO A 11 -43.04 28.33 13.75
C PRO A 11 -43.11 26.85 13.34
N ALA A 12 -43.21 25.96 14.33
CA ALA A 12 -43.39 24.52 14.12
C ALA A 12 -44.75 24.22 13.47
N ALA A 13 -44.76 23.37 12.45
CA ALA A 13 -45.99 22.88 11.82
C ALA A 13 -46.81 22.04 12.83
N GLN A 14 -48.07 22.43 13.04
CA GLN A 14 -49.02 21.73 13.91
C GLN A 14 -49.42 20.38 13.29
N ALA A 15 -49.05 19.28 13.95
CA ALA A 15 -49.62 17.96 13.72
C ALA A 15 -50.54 17.60 14.90
N GLY A 16 -51.75 17.14 14.59
CA GLY A 16 -52.89 17.01 15.49
C GLY A 16 -52.73 16.04 16.67
N GLU A 17 -53.55 16.32 17.68
CA GLU A 17 -53.62 15.68 19.00
C GLU A 17 -54.01 14.19 18.95
N ASN A 18 -53.22 13.35 19.62
CA ASN A 18 -53.72 12.33 20.54
C ASN A 18 -52.60 11.89 21.50
N ALA A 19 -52.98 11.82 22.77
CA ALA A 19 -52.12 11.78 23.95
C ALA A 19 -51.22 10.53 24.08
N VAL A 20 -49.96 10.73 24.45
CA VAL A 20 -49.24 10.14 25.61
C VAL A 20 -48.03 11.04 25.90
N SER A 21 -47.93 11.61 27.10
CA SER A 21 -46.71 12.27 27.58
C SER A 21 -45.69 11.21 28.03
N PRO A 22 -44.45 11.28 27.55
CA PRO A 22 -43.35 11.37 28.51
C PRO A 22 -42.22 12.30 28.05
N ALA A 23 -41.66 13.05 29.01
CA ALA A 23 -40.40 13.77 28.95
C ALA A 23 -40.26 14.85 27.86
N ALA A 24 -39.97 16.08 28.29
CA ALA A 24 -39.52 17.16 27.40
C ALA A 24 -38.41 16.64 26.49
N PRO A 25 -38.49 16.81 25.15
CA PRO A 25 -37.45 16.31 24.27
C PRO A 25 -36.18 17.10 24.58
N ALA A 26 -35.17 16.41 25.09
CA ALA A 26 -33.83 16.93 25.16
C ALA A 26 -33.47 17.40 23.74
N VAL A 27 -33.31 18.71 23.56
CA VAL A 27 -32.94 19.34 22.28
C VAL A 27 -31.65 18.68 21.81
N SER A 28 -31.80 17.74 20.88
CA SER A 28 -30.69 16.99 20.30
C SER A 28 -29.85 17.99 19.52
N ARG A 29 -28.65 18.25 20.06
CA ARG A 29 -27.56 19.07 19.50
C ARG A 29 -27.72 19.39 18.02
N ALA A 30 -28.11 20.64 17.73
CA ALA A 30 -28.38 21.13 16.39
C ALA A 30 -27.14 21.02 15.48
N THR A 31 -27.32 20.48 14.28
CA THR A 31 -26.32 20.52 13.22
C THR A 31 -26.37 21.91 12.59
N VAL A 32 -25.27 22.68 12.64
CA VAL A 32 -25.24 24.08 12.19
C VAL A 32 -24.33 24.23 10.96
N ARG A 33 -24.84 24.89 9.93
CA ARG A 33 -24.08 25.31 8.74
C ARG A 33 -23.96 26.82 8.73
N GLU A 34 -22.74 27.32 8.61
CA GLU A 34 -22.46 28.75 8.44
C GLU A 34 -22.20 29.04 6.95
N ILE A 35 -22.92 30.03 6.42
CA ILE A 35 -22.66 30.63 5.11
C ILE A 35 -22.29 32.09 5.35
N ALA A 36 -21.06 32.46 5.02
CA ALA A 36 -20.52 33.80 5.18
C ALA A 36 -20.45 34.52 3.83
N PHE A 37 -20.94 35.75 3.78
CA PHE A 37 -20.90 36.64 2.62
C PHE A 37 -20.07 37.87 2.97
N SER A 38 -18.93 38.06 2.32
CA SER A 38 -18.09 39.25 2.45
C SER A 38 -18.35 40.21 1.29
N VAL A 39 -18.94 41.36 1.60
CA VAL A 39 -19.58 42.25 0.63
C VAL A 39 -18.81 43.57 0.53
N ALA A 40 -18.55 44.05 -0.69
CA ALA A 40 -17.92 45.35 -0.94
C ALA A 40 -18.84 46.53 -0.56
N PRO A 41 -18.30 47.71 -0.23
CA PRO A 41 -19.09 48.85 0.26
C PRO A 41 -20.16 49.34 -0.72
N ASP A 42 -19.87 49.28 -2.02
CA ASP A 42 -20.73 49.72 -3.12
C ASP A 42 -21.90 48.77 -3.41
N ALA A 43 -21.84 47.54 -2.91
CA ALA A 43 -22.88 46.51 -3.10
C ALA A 43 -23.75 46.27 -1.85
N GLN A 44 -23.53 47.00 -0.74
CA GLN A 44 -24.17 46.73 0.56
C GLN A 44 -25.70 46.82 0.52
N GLU A 45 -26.27 47.91 -0.02
CA GLU A 45 -27.73 48.10 -0.07
C GLU A 45 -28.40 47.05 -0.96
N ARG A 46 -27.79 46.76 -2.11
CA ARG A 46 -28.30 45.76 -3.05
C ARG A 46 -28.21 44.35 -2.46
N PHE A 47 -27.14 44.06 -1.71
CA PHE A 47 -26.98 42.81 -0.99
C PHE A 47 -28.00 42.67 0.14
N ALA A 48 -28.28 43.73 0.90
CA ALA A 48 -29.28 43.70 1.97
C ALA A 48 -30.68 43.35 1.43
N ALA A 49 -31.08 43.94 0.29
CA ALA A 49 -32.35 43.62 -0.36
C ALA A 49 -32.40 42.16 -0.85
N TRP A 50 -31.33 41.68 -1.48
CA TRP A 50 -31.24 40.30 -1.95
C TRP A 50 -31.23 39.29 -0.78
N ARG A 51 -30.55 39.62 0.33
CA ARG A 51 -30.48 38.81 1.54
C ARG A 51 -31.86 38.54 2.11
N GLU A 52 -32.76 39.54 2.15
CA GLU A 52 -34.12 39.31 2.65
C GLU A 52 -34.88 38.31 1.77
N SER A 53 -34.76 38.40 0.44
CA SER A 53 -35.34 37.41 -0.48
C SER A 53 -34.76 36.01 -0.27
N LEU A 54 -33.45 35.90 0.00
CA LEU A 54 -32.79 34.64 0.31
C LEU A 54 -33.31 34.05 1.63
N LEU A 55 -33.44 34.88 2.67
CA LEU A 55 -33.96 34.46 3.97
C LEU A 55 -35.41 33.99 3.87
N ASP A 56 -36.24 34.63 3.04
CA ASP A 56 -37.61 34.18 2.78
C ASP A 56 -37.64 32.82 2.07
N GLU A 57 -36.78 32.59 1.08
CA GLU A 57 -36.66 31.27 0.44
C GLU A 57 -36.23 30.20 1.46
N LEU A 58 -35.19 30.49 2.25
CA LEU A 58 -34.69 29.57 3.26
C LEU A 58 -35.74 29.26 4.35
N ARG A 59 -36.56 30.23 4.76
CA ARG A 59 -37.65 30.02 5.74
C ARG A 59 -38.72 29.03 5.25
N THR A 60 -38.84 28.81 3.94
CA THR A 60 -39.78 27.82 3.39
C THR A 60 -39.29 26.38 3.49
N LEU A 61 -38.02 26.16 3.83
CA LEU A 61 -37.43 24.83 3.88
C LEU A 61 -37.87 24.10 5.16
N PRO A 62 -38.60 22.97 5.06
CA PRO A 62 -39.09 22.23 6.23
C PRO A 62 -37.96 21.56 7.03
N GLU A 63 -36.79 21.39 6.44
CA GLU A 63 -35.59 20.84 7.08
C GLU A 63 -34.88 21.78 8.08
N LEU A 64 -35.17 23.08 8.04
CA LEU A 64 -34.55 24.10 8.91
C LEU A 64 -35.36 24.30 10.20
N THR A 65 -34.68 24.28 11.34
CA THR A 65 -35.28 24.52 12.67
C THR A 65 -35.12 25.96 13.13
N ALA A 66 -34.04 26.62 12.72
CA ALA A 66 -33.78 28.02 13.00
C ALA A 66 -32.80 28.62 11.98
N ILE A 67 -32.89 29.94 11.80
CA ILE A 67 -31.95 30.73 11.01
C ILE A 67 -31.50 31.88 11.90
N SER A 68 -30.19 32.05 12.05
CA SER A 68 -29.60 33.17 12.78
C SER A 68 -28.70 33.97 11.85
N VAL A 69 -28.78 35.29 11.88
CA VAL A 69 -27.98 36.17 11.02
C VAL A 69 -27.09 37.04 11.89
N PHE A 70 -25.81 37.13 11.54
CA PHE A 70 -24.81 37.92 12.25
C PHE A 70 -24.09 38.83 11.26
N ASP A 71 -24.17 40.13 11.47
CA ASP A 71 -23.43 41.12 10.69
C ASP A 71 -22.20 41.58 11.49
N ASP A 72 -21.02 41.52 10.87
CA ASP A 72 -19.78 42.04 11.47
C ASP A 72 -19.84 43.58 11.59
N ALA A 73 -19.07 44.13 12.54
CA ALA A 73 -19.05 45.56 12.84
C ALA A 73 -18.68 46.43 11.62
N ALA A 74 -19.25 47.65 11.58
CA ALA A 74 -19.19 48.60 10.46
C ALA A 74 -17.79 49.07 10.02
N ASP A 75 -16.73 48.73 10.76
CA ASP A 75 -15.37 49.26 10.64
C ASP A 75 -14.45 48.41 9.72
N GLN A 76 -15.00 47.42 9.01
CA GLN A 76 -14.26 46.59 8.07
C GLN A 76 -14.44 47.06 6.61
N PRO A 77 -13.39 46.99 5.76
CA PRO A 77 -13.45 47.41 4.36
C PRO A 77 -14.40 46.56 3.50
N ARG A 78 -14.72 45.33 3.93
CA ARG A 78 -15.84 44.53 3.42
C ARG A 78 -16.66 44.05 4.62
N ARG A 79 -17.96 44.36 4.65
CA ARG A 79 -18.83 43.85 5.73
C ARG A 79 -19.13 42.38 5.48
N THR A 80 -18.98 41.57 6.52
CA THR A 80 -19.27 40.14 6.46
C THR A 80 -20.60 39.85 7.14
N THR A 81 -21.53 39.25 6.41
CA THR A 81 -22.78 38.72 6.93
C THR A 81 -22.67 37.20 7.03
N ARG A 82 -22.80 36.65 8.24
CA ARG A 82 -22.84 35.20 8.50
C ARG A 82 -24.28 34.76 8.71
N VAL A 83 -24.75 33.83 7.90
CA VAL A 83 -26.04 33.16 8.04
C VAL A 83 -25.80 31.77 8.62
N MET A 84 -26.30 31.53 9.83
CA MET A 84 -26.26 30.24 10.50
C MET A 84 -27.58 29.50 10.31
N LEU A 85 -27.51 28.36 9.66
CA LEU A 85 -28.62 27.48 9.38
C LEU A 85 -28.60 26.30 10.35
N HIS A 86 -29.67 26.15 11.13
CA HIS A 86 -29.84 25.06 12.07
C HIS A 86 -30.76 24.02 11.46
N PHE A 87 -30.32 22.76 11.44
CA PHE A 87 -31.08 21.67 10.86
C PHE A 87 -31.65 20.75 11.95
N ALA A 88 -32.83 20.18 11.67
CA ALA A 88 -33.44 19.18 12.55
C ALA A 88 -32.63 17.88 12.64
N SER A 89 -31.84 17.57 11.61
CA SER A 89 -31.03 16.36 11.55
C SER A 89 -29.78 16.51 10.66
N CYS A 90 -28.85 15.59 10.84
CA CYS A 90 -27.69 15.41 9.96
C CYS A 90 -28.04 15.15 8.49
N MET A 91 -29.13 14.40 8.24
CA MET A 91 -29.57 14.04 6.89
C MET A 91 -30.12 15.27 6.14
N ALA A 92 -30.86 16.10 6.85
CA ALA A 92 -31.33 17.39 6.37
C ALA A 92 -30.16 18.31 5.98
N LEU A 93 -29.11 18.37 6.80
CA LEU A 93 -27.89 19.11 6.46
C LEU A 93 -27.20 18.56 5.21
N ASP A 94 -26.99 17.25 5.11
CA ASP A 94 -26.30 16.65 3.96
C ASP A 94 -27.05 16.87 2.64
N ALA A 95 -28.38 16.73 2.66
CA ALA A 95 -29.23 17.02 1.51
C ALA A 95 -29.13 18.49 1.09
N PHE A 96 -29.15 19.42 2.04
CA PHE A 96 -28.97 20.84 1.75
C PHE A 96 -27.60 21.14 1.12
N VAL A 97 -26.51 20.62 1.71
CA VAL A 97 -25.14 20.84 1.22
C VAL A 97 -24.95 20.29 -0.20
N ARG A 98 -25.56 19.15 -0.52
CA ARG A 98 -25.44 18.53 -1.84
C ARG A 98 -26.31 19.20 -2.89
N ASP A 99 -27.57 19.47 -2.58
CA ASP A 99 -28.59 19.75 -3.59
C ASP A 99 -28.95 21.26 -3.66
N ARG A 100 -28.76 22.02 -2.57
CA ARG A 100 -29.23 23.41 -2.44
C ARG A 100 -28.11 24.43 -2.26
N GLU A 101 -27.02 24.07 -1.57
CA GLU A 101 -25.90 24.99 -1.32
C GLU A 101 -25.16 25.40 -2.61
N PRO A 102 -24.82 24.50 -3.56
CA PRO A 102 -24.14 24.90 -4.79
C PRO A 102 -24.91 25.91 -5.66
N PRO A 103 -26.22 25.72 -5.97
CA PRO A 103 -26.97 26.70 -6.74
C PRO A 103 -27.17 28.03 -5.99
N LEU A 104 -27.30 28.01 -4.66
CA LEU A 104 -27.41 29.22 -3.83
C LEU A 104 -26.13 30.05 -3.90
N LEU A 105 -24.96 29.43 -3.76
CA LEU A 105 -23.67 30.11 -3.90
C LEU A 105 -23.44 30.61 -5.33
N ALA A 106 -23.87 29.84 -6.34
CA ALA A 106 -23.81 30.26 -7.74
C ALA A 106 -24.73 31.46 -8.05
N ALA A 107 -25.91 31.53 -7.42
CA ALA A 107 -26.82 32.67 -7.55
C ALA A 107 -26.24 33.95 -6.91
N ALA A 108 -25.58 33.82 -5.74
CA ALA A 108 -24.88 34.95 -5.13
C ALA A 108 -23.73 35.46 -6.03
N ALA A 109 -22.95 34.54 -6.59
CA ALA A 109 -21.84 34.87 -7.49
C ALA A 109 -22.32 35.51 -8.80
N SER A 110 -23.42 35.02 -9.39
CA SER A 110 -23.95 35.57 -10.64
C SER A 110 -24.60 36.95 -10.46
N HIS A 111 -25.20 37.21 -9.30
CA HIS A 111 -25.88 38.48 -9.02
C HIS A 111 -24.92 39.62 -8.63
N PHE A 112 -23.78 39.30 -8.01
CA PHE A 112 -22.86 40.31 -7.47
C PHE A 112 -21.42 40.26 -8.01
N GLY A 113 -21.03 39.20 -8.72
CA GLY A 113 -19.68 39.07 -9.29
C GLY A 113 -18.59 39.22 -8.22
N GLU A 114 -17.55 40.03 -8.50
CA GLU A 114 -16.41 40.24 -7.61
C GLU A 114 -16.75 41.07 -6.34
N HIS A 115 -17.92 41.70 -6.31
CA HIS A 115 -18.36 42.54 -5.18
C HIS A 115 -18.80 41.70 -3.96
N VAL A 116 -18.99 40.38 -4.11
CA VAL A 116 -19.32 39.46 -3.00
C VAL A 116 -18.42 38.23 -3.04
N GLN A 117 -17.79 37.91 -1.91
CA GLN A 117 -17.06 36.66 -1.71
C GLN A 117 -17.82 35.78 -0.73
N THR A 118 -18.03 34.51 -1.08
CA THR A 118 -18.73 33.54 -0.23
C THR A 118 -17.76 32.57 0.44
N GLY A 119 -17.92 32.31 1.73
CA GLY A 119 -17.22 31.25 2.45
C GLY A 119 -18.22 30.36 3.19
N THR A 120 -17.96 29.06 3.31
CA THR A 120 -18.83 28.16 4.08
C THR A 120 -18.03 27.39 5.13
N LYS A 121 -18.62 27.22 6.31
CA LYS A 121 -18.02 26.48 7.43
C LYS A 121 -19.07 25.60 8.08
N SER A 122 -18.74 24.33 8.31
CA SER A 122 -19.58 23.46 9.12
C SER A 122 -19.16 23.62 10.58
N LEU A 123 -20.01 24.23 11.41
CA LEU A 123 -19.75 24.35 12.84
C LEU A 123 -20.43 23.19 13.55
N LEU A 124 -19.74 22.05 13.58
CA LEU A 124 -20.09 20.99 14.52
C LEU A 124 -19.64 21.44 15.91
N ALA A 125 -20.57 21.49 16.86
CA ALA A 125 -20.30 21.91 18.24
C ALA A 125 -19.03 21.22 18.75
N GLU A 126 -18.04 22.06 19.04
CA GLU A 126 -16.64 21.71 19.30
C GLU A 126 -16.53 21.04 20.67
N SER A 127 -16.82 19.74 20.73
CA SER A 127 -16.25 18.76 21.67
C SER A 127 -17.00 17.43 21.57
N ARG A 128 -16.35 16.44 20.95
CA ARG A 128 -16.70 15.01 20.95
C ARG A 128 -17.96 14.60 20.16
N ILE A 129 -17.96 14.69 18.83
CA ILE A 129 -18.94 14.01 17.95
C ILE A 129 -18.17 13.70 16.65
N GLY A 130 -17.92 12.45 16.25
CA GLY A 130 -18.94 11.49 15.83
C GLY A 130 -19.54 12.00 14.51
N THR A 131 -19.01 11.57 13.37
CA THR A 131 -19.54 11.94 12.05
C THR A 131 -21.06 11.77 12.02
N CYS A 132 -21.78 12.78 11.55
CA CYS A 132 -23.19 12.68 11.17
C CYS A 132 -23.44 11.37 10.40
N SER A 133 -23.99 10.36 11.05
CA SER A 133 -24.35 9.10 10.41
C SER A 133 -25.78 9.24 9.90
N LEU A 134 -25.94 9.25 8.58
CA LEU A 134 -27.22 9.04 7.88
C LEU A 134 -27.97 7.82 8.46
N PRO A 135 -29.32 7.73 8.31
CA PRO A 135 -30.08 6.57 8.77
C PRO A 135 -29.46 5.29 8.22
N ARG A 136 -29.21 4.33 9.10
CA ARG A 136 -28.66 3.02 8.74
C ARG A 136 -29.58 2.33 7.72
N GLU A 137 -29.19 2.35 6.44
CA GLU A 137 -29.25 1.07 5.73
C GLU A 137 -28.49 0.08 6.60
N THR A 138 -29.11 -1.05 6.92
CA THR A 138 -28.49 -2.16 7.63
C THR A 138 -27.32 -2.67 6.79
N ARG A 139 -26.16 -2.01 6.92
CA ARG A 139 -24.96 -2.42 6.20
C ARG A 139 -24.62 -3.82 6.66
N ARG A 140 -24.53 -4.76 5.72
CA ARG A 140 -24.08 -6.12 5.97
C ARG A 140 -22.56 -6.16 5.95
N CYS A 141 -21.98 -7.06 6.72
CA CYS A 141 -20.54 -7.26 6.74
C CYS A 141 -20.05 -7.93 5.44
N ASP A 142 -19.11 -7.31 4.72
CA ASP A 142 -18.56 -7.87 3.47
C ASP A 142 -18.02 -9.30 3.61
N ASN A 143 -17.57 -9.68 4.83
CA ASN A 143 -16.91 -10.95 5.09
C ASN A 143 -17.83 -12.09 5.56
N CYS A 144 -18.88 -11.80 6.33
CA CYS A 144 -19.77 -12.83 6.89
C CYS A 144 -21.26 -12.51 6.75
N ASP A 145 -21.60 -11.44 6.04
CA ASP A 145 -22.96 -10.97 5.74
C ASP A 145 -23.87 -10.67 6.95
N SER A 146 -23.31 -10.65 8.17
CA SER A 146 -24.05 -10.29 9.38
C SER A 146 -24.36 -8.80 9.40
N GLU A 147 -25.48 -8.42 10.00
CA GLU A 147 -25.84 -7.01 10.20
C GLU A 147 -24.79 -6.27 11.03
N LEU A 148 -24.33 -5.11 10.55
CA LEU A 148 -23.35 -4.28 11.25
C LEU A 148 -24.05 -3.36 12.24
N THR A 149 -23.87 -3.66 13.52
CA THR A 149 -24.39 -2.85 14.63
C THR A 149 -23.39 -1.81 15.15
N GLY A 150 -22.19 -1.73 14.57
CA GLY A 150 -21.13 -0.81 14.98
C GLY A 150 -19.97 -0.74 13.98
N PRO A 151 -18.84 -0.10 14.35
CA PRO A 151 -17.67 0.02 13.48
C PRO A 151 -16.94 -1.30 13.26
N TYR A 152 -17.24 -2.33 14.06
CA TYR A 152 -16.76 -3.70 13.87
C TYR A 152 -17.95 -4.66 13.84
N CYS A 153 -17.82 -5.71 13.04
CA CYS A 153 -18.75 -6.83 12.97
C CYS A 153 -18.65 -7.68 14.25
N SER A 154 -19.77 -7.88 14.93
CA SER A 154 -19.85 -8.71 16.15
C SER A 154 -19.59 -10.20 15.90
N ASN A 155 -19.83 -10.69 14.68
CA ASN A 155 -19.68 -12.11 14.34
C ASN A 155 -18.24 -12.48 13.92
N CYS A 156 -17.63 -11.70 13.02
CA CYS A 156 -16.30 -12.02 12.48
C CYS A 156 -15.18 -11.04 12.86
N GLY A 157 -15.51 -9.95 13.57
CA GLY A 157 -14.55 -8.93 14.00
C GLY A 157 -14.05 -7.99 12.88
N GLN A 158 -14.61 -8.06 11.66
CA GLN A 158 -14.21 -7.16 10.57
C GLN A 158 -14.67 -5.72 10.84
N ARG A 159 -13.78 -4.73 10.62
CA ARG A 159 -14.15 -3.31 10.64
C ARG A 159 -15.06 -2.95 9.46
N ALA A 160 -16.15 -2.23 9.73
CA ALA A 160 -17.22 -1.87 8.79
C ALA A 160 -16.80 -0.89 7.69
N GLU A 161 -15.80 -0.04 7.95
CA GLU A 161 -15.25 0.89 6.97
C GLU A 161 -13.75 0.66 6.82
N ALA A 162 -13.33 0.51 5.58
CA ALA A 162 -11.94 0.39 5.18
C ALA A 162 -11.24 1.75 5.34
N HIS A 163 -10.68 2.03 6.52
CA HIS A 163 -9.76 3.15 6.65
C HIS A 163 -8.48 2.83 5.87
N VAL A 164 -8.06 3.75 4.99
CA VAL A 164 -6.81 3.61 4.24
C VAL A 164 -5.68 3.95 5.21
N HIS A 165 -5.12 2.94 5.87
CA HIS A 165 -4.09 3.15 6.88
C HIS A 165 -2.82 3.73 6.26
N SER A 166 -2.18 4.66 6.99
CA SER A 166 -0.84 5.13 6.70
C SER A 166 0.18 4.00 6.86
N LEU A 167 1.30 4.02 6.12
CA LEU A 167 2.34 2.97 6.16
C LEU A 167 2.89 2.72 7.59
N ARG A 168 2.83 3.72 8.47
CA ARG A 168 3.38 3.66 9.84
C ARG A 168 2.48 2.90 10.81
N GLU A 169 1.18 3.16 10.79
CA GLU A 169 0.20 2.45 11.63
C GLU A 169 0.03 0.99 11.18
N PHE A 170 0.20 0.74 9.88
CA PHE A 170 0.22 -0.61 9.33
C PHE A 170 1.39 -1.45 9.87
N LEU A 171 2.56 -0.84 10.08
CA LEU A 171 3.74 -1.53 10.61
C LEU A 171 3.62 -1.81 12.12
N SER A 172 2.98 -0.92 12.89
CA SER A 172 2.72 -1.17 14.31
C SER A 172 1.74 -2.31 14.54
N GLU A 173 0.69 -2.40 13.71
CA GLU A 173 -0.32 -3.47 13.81
C GLU A 173 0.26 -4.86 13.44
N ALA A 174 1.24 -4.90 12.53
CA ALA A 174 1.96 -6.11 12.16
C ALA A 174 2.86 -6.66 13.28
N LEU A 175 3.43 -5.77 14.12
CA LEU A 175 4.29 -6.12 15.25
C LEU A 175 3.48 -6.56 16.48
N GLU A 176 2.33 -5.96 16.75
CA GLU A 176 1.50 -6.28 17.93
C GLU A 176 0.79 -7.64 17.87
N THR A 177 0.55 -8.20 16.67
CA THR A 177 -0.23 -9.45 16.54
C THR A 177 0.60 -10.73 16.42
N MET A 178 1.94 -10.68 16.51
CA MET A 178 2.81 -11.85 16.30
C MET A 178 2.67 -12.97 17.36
N THR A 179 1.96 -12.76 18.47
CA THR A 179 1.89 -13.70 19.61
C THR A 179 0.72 -14.68 19.61
N HIS A 180 -0.19 -14.65 18.62
CA HIS A 180 -1.21 -15.70 18.44
C HIS A 180 -0.93 -16.51 17.17
N ALA A 181 -0.63 -17.81 17.34
CA ALA A 181 -0.64 -18.78 16.25
C ALA A 181 -2.07 -18.89 15.70
N ASP A 182 -2.35 -18.08 14.68
CA ASP A 182 -3.71 -17.76 14.26
C ASP A 182 -4.27 -18.84 13.32
N SER A 183 -5.48 -19.33 13.60
CA SER A 183 -6.23 -20.24 12.71
C SER A 183 -6.38 -19.72 11.27
N ARG A 184 -6.23 -18.39 11.09
CA ARG A 184 -6.22 -17.70 9.80
C ARG A 184 -5.04 -18.06 8.92
N LEU A 185 -3.87 -18.39 9.48
CA LEU A 185 -2.67 -18.75 8.70
C LEU A 185 -2.96 -19.98 7.84
N TRP A 186 -3.41 -21.07 8.46
CA TRP A 186 -3.74 -22.33 7.78
C TRP A 186 -4.88 -22.19 6.77
N ARG A 187 -5.86 -21.34 7.06
CA ARG A 187 -6.95 -20.99 6.11
C ARG A 187 -6.44 -20.21 4.90
N THR A 188 -5.29 -19.55 4.99
CA THR A 188 -4.72 -18.71 3.94
C THR A 188 -3.72 -19.50 3.06
N LEU A 189 -2.89 -20.35 3.64
CA LEU A 189 -1.84 -21.09 2.92
C LEU A 189 -2.37 -21.99 1.80
N GLY A 190 -3.44 -22.75 2.06
CA GLY A 190 -4.04 -23.66 1.07
C GLY A 190 -4.54 -22.93 -0.19
N PRO A 191 -5.41 -21.91 -0.05
CA PRO A 191 -5.81 -21.08 -1.18
C PRO A 191 -4.66 -20.34 -1.86
N LEU A 192 -3.63 -19.93 -1.11
CA LEU A 192 -2.44 -19.28 -1.69
C LEU A 192 -1.74 -20.19 -2.70
N LEU A 193 -1.52 -21.46 -2.36
CA LEU A 193 -0.85 -22.41 -3.25
C LEU A 193 -1.74 -22.90 -4.39
N CYS A 194 -2.99 -23.26 -4.10
CA CYS A 194 -3.81 -24.00 -5.07
C CYS A 194 -4.77 -23.13 -5.89
N ARG A 195 -5.03 -21.87 -5.50
CA ARG A 195 -6.03 -21.00 -6.15
C ARG A 195 -5.40 -19.67 -6.60
N PRO A 196 -4.77 -19.62 -7.79
CA PRO A 196 -4.10 -18.42 -8.26
C PRO A 196 -5.06 -17.22 -8.32
N GLY A 197 -4.64 -16.11 -7.72
CA GLY A 197 -5.36 -14.83 -7.66
C GLY A 197 -6.53 -14.77 -6.68
N PHE A 198 -6.92 -15.88 -6.03
CA PHE A 198 -8.12 -15.93 -5.20
C PHE A 198 -8.04 -15.00 -3.98
N LEU A 199 -6.97 -15.06 -3.20
CA LEU A 199 -6.82 -14.25 -1.98
C LEU A 199 -6.79 -12.75 -2.26
N THR A 200 -6.12 -12.35 -3.34
CA THR A 200 -6.12 -10.96 -3.79
C THR A 200 -7.54 -10.52 -4.12
N ASN A 201 -8.31 -11.32 -4.87
CA ASN A 201 -9.69 -11.00 -5.22
C ASN A 201 -10.62 -10.95 -3.99
N GLU A 202 -10.47 -11.87 -3.03
CA GLU A 202 -11.21 -11.83 -1.76
C GLU A 202 -10.93 -10.52 -1.00
N PHE A 203 -9.66 -10.13 -0.90
CA PHE A 203 -9.26 -8.93 -0.18
C PHE A 203 -9.76 -7.65 -0.88
N LEU A 204 -9.66 -7.60 -2.21
CA LEU A 204 -10.20 -6.51 -3.03
C LEU A 204 -11.73 -6.44 -2.98
N ALA A 205 -12.40 -7.58 -2.82
CA ALA A 205 -13.85 -7.66 -2.60
C ALA A 205 -14.29 -7.34 -1.16
N GLY A 206 -13.37 -6.92 -0.28
CA GLY A 206 -13.69 -6.53 1.09
C GLY A 206 -13.69 -7.67 2.12
N ARG A 207 -13.44 -8.92 1.73
CA ARG A 207 -13.43 -10.08 2.66
C ARG A 207 -12.10 -10.23 3.39
N ARG A 208 -11.87 -9.39 4.41
CA ARG A 208 -10.53 -9.18 5.01
C ARG A 208 -10.32 -9.88 6.35
N ALA A 209 -11.37 -10.18 7.11
CA ALA A 209 -11.22 -10.81 8.43
C ALA A 209 -10.97 -12.33 8.38
N ARG A 210 -11.38 -13.01 7.29
CA ARG A 210 -11.25 -14.47 7.17
C ARG A 210 -9.81 -14.95 6.93
N TYR A 211 -9.04 -14.18 6.18
CA TYR A 211 -7.68 -14.52 5.76
C TYR A 211 -6.66 -13.63 6.47
N LEU A 212 -5.40 -14.07 6.45
CA LEU A 212 -4.32 -13.27 7.01
C LEU A 212 -4.08 -12.02 6.12
N PRO A 213 -3.90 -10.83 6.70
CA PRO A 213 -3.63 -9.62 5.92
C PRO A 213 -2.43 -9.80 4.98
N PRO A 214 -2.47 -9.29 3.73
CA PRO A 214 -1.52 -9.67 2.68
C PRO A 214 -0.05 -9.35 2.98
N PHE A 215 0.22 -8.18 3.54
CA PHE A 215 1.59 -7.80 3.91
C PHE A 215 2.10 -8.58 5.13
N ARG A 216 1.22 -8.90 6.09
CA ARG A 216 1.58 -9.73 7.24
C ARG A 216 1.90 -11.15 6.79
N LEU A 217 1.09 -11.70 5.87
CA LEU A 217 1.35 -12.98 5.21
C LEU A 217 2.71 -12.97 4.49
N TYR A 218 2.97 -11.95 3.67
CA TYR A 218 4.23 -11.79 2.98
C TYR A 218 5.41 -11.71 3.94
N PHE A 219 5.34 -10.89 4.99
CA PHE A 219 6.41 -10.76 5.99
C PHE A 219 6.71 -12.10 6.68
N ILE A 220 5.68 -12.79 7.18
CA ILE A 220 5.84 -14.08 7.87
C ILE A 220 6.43 -15.12 6.92
N ILE A 221 5.89 -15.27 5.71
CA ILE A 221 6.39 -16.26 4.75
C ILE A 221 7.81 -15.92 4.30
N SER A 222 8.14 -14.65 4.07
CA SER A 222 9.50 -14.23 3.70
C SER A 222 10.48 -14.57 4.82
N LEU A 223 10.14 -14.22 6.07
CA LEU A 223 10.97 -14.55 7.23
C LEU A 223 11.21 -16.06 7.33
N LEU A 224 10.14 -16.86 7.25
CA LEU A 224 10.25 -18.32 7.28
C LEU A 224 11.08 -18.88 6.12
N PHE A 225 10.91 -18.34 4.91
CA PHE A 225 11.67 -18.75 3.73
C PHE A 225 13.16 -18.44 3.89
N PHE A 226 13.54 -17.23 4.29
CA PHE A 226 14.95 -16.87 4.47
C PHE A 226 15.59 -17.61 5.64
N LEU A 227 14.86 -17.84 6.74
CA LEU A 227 15.32 -18.68 7.84
C LEU A 227 15.53 -20.13 7.39
N LEU A 228 14.62 -20.68 6.60
CA LEU A 228 14.74 -22.02 6.03
C LEU A 228 16.00 -22.11 5.15
N ILE A 229 16.21 -21.18 4.23
CA ILE A 229 17.38 -21.18 3.35
C ILE A 229 18.68 -21.02 4.17
N ALA A 230 18.68 -20.16 5.20
CA ALA A 230 19.86 -19.97 6.06
C ALA A 230 20.18 -21.16 6.97
N ALA A 231 19.17 -21.97 7.34
CA ALA A 231 19.33 -23.11 8.24
C ALA A 231 19.71 -24.42 7.50
N LEU A 232 19.47 -24.49 6.19
CA LEU A 232 19.75 -25.68 5.40
C LEU A 232 21.20 -25.67 4.89
N PRO A 233 21.93 -26.80 4.92
CA PRO A 233 23.29 -26.89 4.38
C PRO A 233 23.33 -26.47 2.91
N ASP A 234 24.36 -25.68 2.55
CA ASP A 234 24.56 -25.07 1.24
C ASP A 234 24.49 -26.09 0.09
N SER A 235 23.30 -26.21 -0.50
CA SER A 235 23.11 -26.74 -1.86
C SER A 235 22.64 -25.63 -2.80
N GLY A 236 22.64 -24.38 -2.34
CA GLY A 236 22.34 -23.21 -3.16
C GLY A 236 23.57 -22.78 -3.97
N PRO A 237 23.37 -21.98 -5.03
CA PRO A 237 24.50 -21.51 -5.82
C PRO A 237 25.45 -20.68 -4.96
N GLN A 238 26.68 -21.16 -4.81
CA GLN A 238 27.72 -20.42 -4.11
C GLN A 238 28.22 -19.32 -5.05
N ALA A 239 28.26 -18.09 -4.56
CA ALA A 239 28.88 -16.98 -5.27
C ALA A 239 30.38 -17.04 -5.02
N GLY A 240 31.13 -17.65 -5.94
CA GLY A 240 32.58 -17.61 -5.97
C GLY A 240 33.04 -16.39 -6.75
N VAL A 241 34.12 -15.74 -6.31
CA VAL A 241 34.80 -14.71 -7.10
C VAL A 241 35.98 -15.39 -7.79
N GLN A 242 35.96 -15.47 -9.12
CA GLN A 242 37.06 -16.00 -9.90
C GLN A 242 37.75 -14.86 -10.64
N ALA A 243 39.06 -14.76 -10.47
CA ALA A 243 39.90 -13.80 -11.18
C ALA A 243 40.73 -14.54 -12.23
N ASP A 244 40.45 -14.29 -13.51
CA ASP A 244 41.29 -14.75 -14.61
C ASP A 244 42.05 -13.55 -15.20
N GLY A 245 43.25 -13.31 -14.69
CA GLY A 245 44.23 -12.34 -15.21
C GLY A 245 43.73 -10.90 -15.32
N GLU A 246 42.93 -10.61 -16.34
CA GLU A 246 42.35 -9.31 -16.68
C GLU A 246 40.85 -9.18 -16.35
N ARG A 247 40.15 -10.27 -15.99
CA ARG A 247 38.71 -10.24 -15.68
C ARG A 247 38.39 -10.88 -14.34
N MET A 248 37.69 -10.12 -13.51
CA MET A 248 37.03 -10.62 -12.30
C MET A 248 35.59 -11.01 -12.66
N SER A 249 35.23 -12.27 -12.51
CA SER A 249 33.86 -12.75 -12.65
C SER A 249 33.34 -13.22 -11.30
N VAL A 250 32.13 -12.77 -10.96
CA VAL A 250 31.36 -13.39 -9.87
C VAL A 250 30.65 -14.59 -10.49
N VAL A 251 31.13 -15.78 -10.18
CA VAL A 251 30.56 -17.04 -10.64
C VAL A 251 29.49 -17.44 -9.64
N ILE A 252 28.24 -17.48 -10.10
CA ILE A 252 27.10 -18.00 -9.34
C ILE A 252 26.81 -19.39 -9.93
N GLY A 253 27.26 -20.46 -9.27
CA GLY A 253 27.17 -21.82 -9.81
C GLY A 253 26.55 -22.83 -8.84
N GLU A 254 25.72 -23.74 -9.36
CA GLU A 254 25.50 -25.07 -8.78
C GLU A 254 26.67 -25.97 -9.22
N LEU A 255 27.77 -26.00 -8.46
CA LEU A 255 28.79 -27.02 -8.69
C LEU A 255 29.20 -27.66 -7.37
N GLY A 256 28.68 -28.85 -7.14
CA GLY A 256 29.08 -29.64 -6.00
C GLY A 256 28.49 -31.04 -5.98
N ASN A 257 28.68 -31.83 -7.05
CA ASN A 257 29.18 -33.22 -6.91
C ASN A 257 29.30 -34.08 -8.20
N GLU A 258 28.69 -33.77 -9.34
CA GLU A 258 28.75 -34.69 -10.50
C GLU A 258 30.01 -34.57 -11.40
N VAL A 259 30.80 -33.50 -11.29
CA VAL A 259 32.01 -33.32 -12.11
C VAL A 259 33.24 -34.06 -11.55
N ARG A 260 33.17 -34.62 -10.33
CA ARG A 260 34.28 -35.38 -9.72
C ARG A 260 34.67 -36.65 -10.51
N GLY A 261 33.81 -37.17 -11.37
CA GLY A 261 34.05 -38.41 -12.12
C GLY A 261 34.60 -38.27 -13.54
N ALA A 262 34.53 -37.09 -14.17
CA ALA A 262 34.76 -36.96 -15.62
C ALA A 262 35.98 -36.11 -16.02
N ALA A 263 36.63 -35.42 -15.08
CA ALA A 263 37.70 -34.45 -15.36
C ALA A 263 39.13 -34.99 -15.14
N GLN A 264 39.39 -36.27 -15.41
CA GLN A 264 40.76 -36.82 -15.39
C GLN A 264 41.46 -36.80 -16.78
N GLY A 265 40.97 -36.03 -17.75
CA GLY A 265 41.39 -36.19 -19.15
C GLY A 265 41.62 -34.94 -20.01
N ALA A 266 41.74 -33.73 -19.47
CA ALA A 266 41.99 -32.54 -20.29
C ALA A 266 42.98 -31.55 -19.62
N PRO A 267 44.13 -31.24 -20.26
CA PRO A 267 45.02 -30.17 -19.79
C PRO A 267 44.47 -28.82 -20.25
N GLY A 268 44.08 -27.97 -19.30
CA GLY A 268 43.82 -26.54 -19.57
C GLY A 268 42.49 -25.95 -19.07
N ALA A 269 41.62 -26.72 -18.42
CA ALA A 269 40.44 -26.15 -17.75
C ALA A 269 40.74 -25.96 -16.26
N VAL A 270 40.95 -24.71 -15.84
CA VAL A 270 41.05 -24.34 -14.41
C VAL A 270 39.67 -24.53 -13.78
N THR A 271 39.42 -25.73 -13.25
CA THR A 271 38.30 -26.01 -12.37
C THR A 271 38.56 -25.30 -11.06
N GLY A 272 37.94 -24.15 -10.82
CA GLY A 272 38.04 -23.46 -9.54
C GLY A 272 37.40 -24.31 -8.45
N ASN A 273 38.21 -25.06 -7.71
CA ASN A 273 37.75 -25.73 -6.51
C ASN A 273 37.77 -24.73 -5.35
N ALA A 274 36.85 -24.89 -4.39
CA ALA A 274 36.97 -24.26 -3.07
C ALA A 274 38.26 -24.66 -2.31
N ALA A 275 39.01 -25.64 -2.83
CA ALA A 275 40.34 -26.02 -2.35
C ALA A 275 41.49 -25.18 -2.97
N ASP A 276 41.22 -24.40 -4.03
CA ASP A 276 42.18 -23.48 -4.65
C ASP A 276 42.17 -22.09 -3.99
N ALA A 277 41.29 -21.87 -3.01
CA ALA A 277 41.24 -20.65 -2.21
C ALA A 277 42.46 -20.50 -1.26
N ASP A 278 43.25 -21.57 -1.08
CA ASP A 278 44.45 -21.59 -0.25
C ASP A 278 45.77 -21.49 -1.08
N ASP A 279 45.71 -21.28 -2.40
CA ASP A 279 46.91 -20.98 -3.20
C ASP A 279 47.32 -19.50 -3.03
N PRO A 280 48.43 -19.18 -2.35
CA PRO A 280 48.85 -17.80 -2.13
C PRO A 280 49.08 -17.03 -3.44
N ALA A 281 49.45 -17.71 -4.55
CA ALA A 281 49.66 -17.07 -5.84
C ALA A 281 48.34 -16.59 -6.48
N SER A 282 47.23 -17.31 -6.29
CA SER A 282 45.91 -16.94 -6.80
C SER A 282 45.32 -15.77 -5.99
N THR A 283 45.48 -15.78 -4.66
CA THR A 283 45.04 -14.71 -3.77
C THR A 283 45.80 -13.40 -4.03
N LEU A 284 47.12 -13.47 -4.25
CA LEU A 284 47.94 -12.30 -4.60
C LEU A 284 47.49 -11.67 -5.93
N ARG A 285 47.27 -12.50 -6.96
CA ARG A 285 46.77 -12.03 -8.26
C ARG A 285 45.39 -11.37 -8.15
N GLY A 286 44.51 -11.92 -7.32
CA GLY A 286 43.19 -11.34 -7.04
C GLY A 286 43.29 -9.98 -6.31
N LYS A 287 44.21 -9.84 -5.35
CA LYS A 287 44.47 -8.56 -4.66
C LYS A 287 45.03 -7.50 -5.60
N ASP A 288 45.93 -7.87 -6.51
CA ASP A 288 46.47 -6.95 -7.52
C ASP A 288 45.36 -6.44 -8.46
N ALA A 289 44.43 -7.33 -8.88
CA ALA A 289 43.25 -6.94 -9.64
C ALA A 289 42.33 -5.98 -8.85
N CYS A 290 42.13 -6.20 -7.54
CA CYS A 290 41.39 -5.27 -6.68
C CYS A 290 42.10 -3.91 -6.54
N ASN A 291 43.43 -3.90 -6.41
CA ASN A 291 44.20 -2.66 -6.31
C ASN A 291 44.15 -1.84 -7.60
N ALA A 292 44.11 -2.52 -8.75
CA ALA A 292 43.91 -1.91 -10.06
C ALA A 292 42.46 -1.44 -10.32
N LEU A 293 41.49 -1.79 -9.45
CA LEU A 293 40.10 -1.34 -9.57
C LEU A 293 40.02 0.18 -9.39
N HIS A 294 39.70 0.90 -10.47
CA HIS A 294 39.42 2.33 -10.46
C HIS A 294 37.97 2.57 -10.91
N TYR A 295 37.13 2.96 -9.95
CA TYR A 295 35.74 3.31 -10.22
C TYR A 295 35.64 4.81 -10.54
N THR A 296 35.19 5.14 -11.76
CA THR A 296 35.06 6.51 -12.26
C THR A 296 33.60 6.94 -12.45
N GLY A 297 32.70 6.43 -11.60
CA GLY A 297 31.27 6.73 -11.66
C GLY A 297 30.81 7.73 -10.58
N PRO A 298 29.48 7.91 -10.41
CA PRO A 298 28.92 8.79 -9.38
C PRO A 298 29.42 8.41 -7.98
N LEU A 299 29.69 9.40 -7.13
CA LEU A 299 30.17 9.19 -5.75
C LEU A 299 31.54 8.47 -5.67
N ASP A 300 32.41 8.64 -6.66
CA ASP A 300 33.74 8.02 -6.74
C ASP A 300 34.57 8.12 -5.44
N GLY A 301 34.62 9.31 -4.83
CA GLY A 301 35.37 9.54 -3.59
C GLY A 301 34.85 8.78 -2.38
N TRP A 302 33.56 8.41 -2.38
CA TRP A 302 32.95 7.62 -1.30
C TRP A 302 32.91 6.12 -1.60
N LEU A 303 32.58 5.76 -2.84
CA LEU A 303 32.31 4.40 -3.28
C LEU A 303 33.57 3.68 -3.76
N GLY A 304 34.47 4.36 -4.47
CA GLY A 304 35.70 3.78 -5.01
C GLY A 304 36.59 3.12 -3.95
N PRO A 305 36.95 3.82 -2.86
CA PRO A 305 37.75 3.23 -1.78
C PRO A 305 37.07 2.03 -1.10
N ARG A 306 35.74 2.10 -0.92
CA ARG A 306 34.95 1.03 -0.31
C ARG A 306 34.86 -0.21 -1.19
N LEU A 307 34.64 -0.02 -2.49
CA LEU A 307 34.63 -1.13 -3.46
C LEU A 307 36.00 -1.84 -3.51
N ARG A 308 37.10 -1.08 -3.48
CA ARG A 308 38.45 -1.66 -3.41
C ARG A 308 38.68 -2.44 -2.12
N ALA A 309 38.33 -1.88 -0.97
CA ALA A 309 38.48 -2.54 0.33
C ALA A 309 37.64 -3.83 0.42
N GLY A 310 36.36 -3.76 0.01
CA GLY A 310 35.48 -4.92 -0.02
C GLY A 310 35.91 -6.00 -1.02
N CYS A 311 36.48 -5.60 -2.17
CA CYS A 311 37.07 -6.52 -3.14
C CYS A 311 38.22 -7.31 -2.53
N ILE A 312 39.17 -6.63 -1.88
CA ILE A 312 40.32 -7.28 -1.23
C ILE A 312 39.82 -8.28 -0.18
N LYS A 313 38.87 -7.86 0.67
CA LYS A 313 38.31 -8.70 1.73
C LYS A 313 37.56 -9.93 1.18
N ALA A 314 36.81 -9.77 0.10
CA ALA A 314 36.12 -10.87 -0.56
C ALA A 314 37.09 -11.85 -1.25
N VAL A 315 38.22 -11.37 -1.78
CA VAL A 315 39.27 -12.25 -2.33
C VAL A 315 39.99 -13.01 -1.22
N GLU A 316 40.26 -12.36 -0.08
CA GLU A 316 40.95 -12.95 1.07
C GLU A 316 40.18 -14.10 1.72
N ASP A 317 38.86 -14.02 1.77
CA ASP A 317 38.02 -15.03 2.43
C ASP A 317 37.28 -15.97 1.47
N GLY A 318 37.65 -15.94 0.18
CA GLY A 318 37.05 -16.76 -0.86
C GLY A 318 35.57 -16.41 -1.13
N GLY A 319 35.14 -15.19 -0.84
CA GLY A 319 33.80 -14.68 -1.11
C GLY A 319 32.79 -14.94 0.02
N ARG A 320 33.22 -15.52 1.15
CA ARG A 320 32.32 -15.86 2.28
C ARG A 320 31.66 -14.63 2.89
N SER A 321 32.41 -13.56 3.14
CA SER A 321 31.85 -12.32 3.67
C SER A 321 30.91 -11.65 2.68
N LEU A 322 31.24 -11.68 1.38
CA LEU A 322 30.38 -11.18 0.32
C LEU A 322 29.06 -11.96 0.25
N GLY A 323 29.11 -13.29 0.31
CA GLY A 323 27.93 -14.16 0.33
C GLY A 323 27.03 -13.88 1.54
N ASN A 324 27.62 -13.76 2.74
CA ASN A 324 26.90 -13.43 3.96
C ASN A 324 26.26 -12.04 3.89
N ALA A 325 27.01 -11.03 3.44
CA ALA A 325 26.50 -9.66 3.27
C ALA A 325 25.37 -9.60 2.24
N LEU A 326 25.49 -10.35 1.13
CA LEU A 326 24.44 -10.47 0.12
C LEU A 326 23.16 -11.05 0.71
N MET A 327 23.24 -12.20 1.39
CA MET A 327 22.06 -12.85 1.98
C MET A 327 21.36 -11.97 3.03
N GLN A 328 22.11 -11.18 3.80
CA GLN A 328 21.55 -10.23 4.75
C GLN A 328 20.83 -9.04 4.08
N ASN A 329 21.26 -8.66 2.88
CA ASN A 329 20.69 -7.52 2.15
C ASN A 329 19.57 -7.91 1.18
N VAL A 330 19.45 -9.18 0.76
CA VAL A 330 18.37 -9.64 -0.14
C VAL A 330 16.96 -9.35 0.42
N PRO A 331 16.61 -9.64 1.68
CA PRO A 331 15.29 -9.31 2.21
C PRO A 331 14.98 -7.81 2.13
N ARG A 332 15.98 -6.95 2.40
CA ARG A 332 15.86 -5.48 2.32
C ARG A 332 15.61 -5.03 0.89
N ALA A 333 16.33 -5.59 -0.07
CA ALA A 333 16.15 -5.31 -1.49
C ALA A 333 14.71 -5.61 -1.92
N MET A 334 14.12 -6.72 -1.48
CA MET A 334 12.76 -7.10 -1.87
C MET A 334 11.67 -6.14 -1.37
N PHE A 335 11.85 -5.52 -0.20
CA PHE A 335 10.94 -4.46 0.27
C PHE A 335 10.99 -3.21 -0.62
N ILE A 336 12.12 -2.91 -1.26
CA ILE A 336 12.26 -1.81 -2.23
C ILE A 336 11.74 -2.23 -3.61
N PHE A 337 11.92 -3.49 -3.98
CA PHE A 337 11.47 -4.05 -5.26
C PHE A 337 9.95 -3.97 -5.43
N LEU A 338 9.19 -4.39 -4.42
CA LEU A 338 7.72 -4.43 -4.45
C LEU A 338 7.07 -3.09 -4.82
N PRO A 339 7.37 -1.95 -4.16
CA PRO A 339 6.77 -0.68 -4.52
C PRO A 339 7.22 -0.18 -5.90
N LEU A 340 8.48 -0.41 -6.27
CA LEU A 340 9.00 -0.01 -7.59
C LEU A 340 8.31 -0.77 -8.72
N PHE A 341 8.17 -2.09 -8.57
CA PHE A 341 7.44 -2.91 -9.54
C PHE A 341 5.93 -2.61 -9.52
N GLY A 342 5.36 -2.28 -8.36
CA GLY A 342 3.98 -1.79 -8.24
C GLY A 342 3.74 -0.50 -9.04
N ALA A 343 4.73 0.40 -9.10
CA ALA A 343 4.66 1.62 -9.91
C ALA A 343 4.68 1.31 -11.42
N VAL A 344 5.49 0.34 -11.85
CA VAL A 344 5.47 -0.17 -13.23
C VAL A 344 4.11 -0.78 -13.57
N MET A 345 3.55 -1.60 -12.66
CA MET A 345 2.21 -2.16 -12.86
C MET A 345 1.16 -1.04 -12.97
N LYS A 346 1.22 -0.01 -12.13
CA LYS A 346 0.32 1.16 -12.20
C LYS A 346 0.42 1.87 -13.55
N LEU A 347 1.63 2.04 -14.08
CA LEU A 347 1.85 2.65 -15.39
C LEU A 347 1.23 1.81 -16.51
N MET A 348 1.47 0.50 -16.50
CA MET A 348 0.97 -0.41 -17.54
C MET A 348 -0.56 -0.65 -17.46
N TYR A 349 -1.12 -0.66 -16.25
CA TYR A 349 -2.55 -0.77 -15.97
C TYR A 349 -3.21 0.60 -15.70
N TRP A 350 -2.71 1.66 -16.32
CA TRP A 350 -3.29 3.00 -16.17
C TRP A 350 -4.76 3.08 -16.62
N ARG A 351 -5.19 2.20 -17.54
CA ARG A 351 -6.59 2.05 -17.98
C ARG A 351 -7.04 0.58 -17.88
N PRO A 352 -8.15 0.28 -17.20
CA PRO A 352 -8.98 1.15 -16.34
C PRO A 352 -8.20 1.63 -15.10
N ARG A 353 -8.58 2.79 -14.53
CA ARG A 353 -7.88 3.41 -13.38
C ARG A 353 -8.01 2.54 -12.13
N ARG A 354 -6.99 1.75 -11.84
CA ARG A 354 -6.83 0.95 -10.63
C ARG A 354 -5.98 1.72 -9.61
N TYR A 355 -6.25 1.53 -8.32
CA TYR A 355 -5.45 2.15 -7.28
C TYR A 355 -4.09 1.46 -7.16
N TYR A 356 -3.06 2.24 -6.81
CA TYR A 356 -1.70 1.72 -6.58
C TYR A 356 -1.68 0.56 -5.58
N VAL A 357 -2.50 0.66 -4.53
CA VAL A 357 -2.62 -0.36 -3.48
C VAL A 357 -3.11 -1.70 -4.06
N GLU A 358 -3.95 -1.71 -5.08
CA GLU A 358 -4.42 -2.97 -5.71
C GLU A 358 -3.25 -3.74 -6.35
N HIS A 359 -2.36 -3.01 -7.05
CA HIS A 359 -1.15 -3.60 -7.64
C HIS A 359 -0.21 -4.10 -6.55
N LEU A 360 0.01 -3.30 -5.50
CA LEU A 360 0.87 -3.69 -4.38
C LEU A 360 0.34 -4.93 -3.66
N LEU A 361 -0.98 -5.01 -3.42
CA LEU A 361 -1.66 -6.17 -2.83
C LEU A 361 -1.47 -7.44 -3.68
N TYR A 362 -1.57 -7.31 -5.00
CA TYR A 362 -1.29 -8.42 -5.92
C TYR A 362 0.17 -8.89 -5.81
N LEU A 363 1.11 -7.95 -5.73
CA LEU A 363 2.54 -8.27 -5.64
C LEU A 363 2.92 -8.97 -4.33
N VAL A 364 2.39 -8.52 -3.19
CA VAL A 364 2.71 -9.18 -1.91
C VAL A 364 2.16 -10.61 -1.85
N HIS A 365 0.96 -10.88 -2.37
CA HIS A 365 0.43 -12.24 -2.44
C HIS A 365 1.24 -13.14 -3.39
N THR A 366 1.62 -12.62 -4.56
CA THR A 366 2.35 -13.42 -5.55
C THR A 366 3.78 -13.73 -5.10
N HIS A 367 4.47 -12.80 -4.44
CA HIS A 367 5.77 -13.09 -3.84
C HIS A 367 5.66 -14.03 -2.64
N ALA A 368 4.63 -13.86 -1.80
CA ALA A 368 4.34 -14.80 -0.72
C ALA A 368 4.10 -16.22 -1.25
N PHE A 369 3.38 -16.36 -2.36
CA PHE A 369 3.23 -17.65 -3.05
C PHE A 369 4.58 -18.20 -3.52
N VAL A 370 5.40 -17.40 -4.23
CA VAL A 370 6.70 -17.83 -4.76
C VAL A 370 7.61 -18.36 -3.64
N PHE A 371 7.71 -17.62 -2.53
CA PHE A 371 8.49 -18.02 -1.36
C PHE A 371 7.96 -19.26 -0.68
N LEU A 372 6.65 -19.34 -0.47
CA LEU A 372 6.04 -20.53 0.11
C LEU A 372 6.27 -21.76 -0.78
N PHE A 373 6.09 -21.62 -2.08
CA PHE A 373 6.24 -22.69 -3.05
C PHE A 373 7.70 -23.18 -3.13
N PHE A 374 8.67 -22.27 -3.29
CA PHE A 374 10.09 -22.66 -3.34
C PHE A 374 10.61 -23.15 -1.99
N GLY A 375 10.12 -22.62 -0.87
CA GLY A 375 10.43 -23.14 0.46
C GLY A 375 9.93 -24.57 0.65
N LEU A 376 8.67 -24.86 0.27
CA LEU A 376 8.12 -26.21 0.30
C LEU A 376 8.82 -27.15 -0.68
N TYR A 377 9.12 -26.68 -1.91
CA TYR A 377 9.91 -27.42 -2.87
C TYR A 377 11.27 -27.80 -2.27
N ARG A 378 11.92 -26.89 -1.55
CA ARG A 378 13.20 -27.19 -0.91
C ARG A 378 13.08 -28.22 0.21
N ILE A 379 12.02 -28.16 1.02
CA ILE A 379 11.73 -29.18 2.05
C ILE A 379 11.46 -30.55 1.43
N VAL A 380 10.64 -30.59 0.36
CA VAL A 380 10.29 -31.84 -0.32
C VAL A 380 11.51 -32.47 -0.98
N THR A 381 12.37 -31.67 -1.63
CA THR A 381 13.60 -32.18 -2.26
C THR A 381 14.63 -32.69 -1.26
N LEU A 382 14.61 -32.24 0.00
CA LEU A 382 15.43 -32.85 1.07
C LEU A 382 14.96 -34.26 1.45
N ALA A 383 13.65 -34.49 1.38
CA ALA A 383 13.04 -35.77 1.75
C ALA A 383 13.06 -36.80 0.61
N LEU A 384 13.26 -36.37 -0.63
CA LEU A 384 13.27 -37.24 -1.80
C LEU A 384 14.68 -37.74 -2.14
N PRO A 385 14.83 -39.00 -2.62
CA PRO A 385 16.09 -39.50 -3.17
C PRO A 385 16.62 -38.63 -4.31
N ALA A 386 17.95 -38.49 -4.41
CA ALA A 386 18.61 -37.64 -5.42
C ALA A 386 18.19 -37.96 -6.87
N GLY A 387 17.91 -39.22 -7.20
CA GLY A 387 17.46 -39.60 -8.56
C GLY A 387 16.08 -39.06 -8.96
N ILE A 388 15.24 -38.68 -7.99
CA ILE A 388 13.95 -38.01 -8.24
C ILE A 388 14.17 -36.51 -8.39
N VAL A 389 15.12 -35.94 -7.65
CA VAL A 389 15.50 -34.53 -7.72
C VAL A 389 16.42 -34.31 -8.93
N SER A 390 15.79 -34.20 -10.10
CA SER A 390 16.46 -33.95 -11.38
C SER A 390 16.14 -32.55 -11.92
N SER A 391 16.87 -32.12 -12.95
CA SER A 391 16.58 -30.88 -13.69
C SER A 391 15.13 -30.81 -14.18
N LEU A 392 14.48 -31.95 -14.41
CA LEU A 392 13.08 -32.03 -14.79
C LEU A 392 12.13 -31.58 -13.67
N THR A 393 12.39 -31.94 -12.40
CA THR A 393 11.53 -31.49 -11.30
C THR A 393 11.72 -30.00 -11.02
N GLY A 394 12.95 -29.48 -11.15
CA GLY A 394 13.23 -28.04 -11.10
C GLY A 394 12.51 -27.29 -12.22
N PHE A 395 12.58 -27.79 -13.46
CA PHE A 395 11.86 -27.22 -14.60
C PHE A 395 10.34 -27.25 -14.40
N ALA A 396 9.78 -28.37 -13.90
CA ALA A 396 8.36 -28.48 -13.62
C ALA A 396 7.92 -27.50 -12.52
N ALA A 397 8.72 -27.33 -11.46
CA ALA A 397 8.47 -26.35 -10.41
C ALA A 397 8.48 -24.91 -10.96
N PHE A 398 9.46 -24.57 -11.81
CA PHE A 398 9.52 -23.27 -12.48
C PHE A 398 8.32 -23.05 -13.41
N ALA A 399 7.98 -24.03 -14.26
CA ALA A 399 6.84 -23.96 -15.16
C ALA A 399 5.52 -23.77 -14.40
N TYR A 400 5.36 -24.43 -13.24
CA TYR A 400 4.20 -24.24 -12.37
C TYR A 400 4.11 -22.81 -11.83
N VAL A 401 5.23 -22.21 -11.40
CA VAL A 401 5.25 -20.81 -10.94
C VAL A 401 4.87 -19.86 -12.08
N VAL A 402 5.45 -20.02 -13.27
CA VAL A 402 5.11 -19.19 -14.44
C VAL A 402 3.62 -19.31 -14.79
N TRP A 403 3.09 -20.54 -14.80
CA TRP A 403 1.66 -20.79 -15.01
C TRP A 403 0.80 -20.12 -13.92
N TYR A 404 1.17 -20.26 -12.65
CA TYR A 404 0.45 -19.67 -11.53
C TYR A 404 0.41 -18.14 -11.66
N LEU A 405 1.55 -17.49 -11.92
CA LEU A 405 1.65 -16.04 -12.04
C LEU A 405 0.80 -15.52 -13.20
N TYR A 406 0.84 -16.20 -14.35
CA TYR A 406 0.01 -15.88 -15.50
C TYR A 406 -1.49 -15.98 -15.18
N VAL A 407 -1.93 -17.11 -14.62
CA VAL A 407 -3.34 -17.34 -14.27
C VAL A 407 -3.80 -16.35 -13.19
N SER A 408 -2.96 -16.08 -12.19
CA SER A 408 -3.22 -15.12 -11.12
C SER A 408 -3.40 -13.71 -11.68
N LEU A 409 -2.50 -13.26 -12.57
CA LEU A 409 -2.62 -11.96 -13.24
C LEU A 409 -3.94 -11.86 -14.00
N ARG A 410 -4.27 -12.87 -14.82
CA ARG A 410 -5.52 -12.89 -15.58
C ARG A 410 -6.75 -12.77 -14.68
N ARG A 411 -6.80 -13.58 -13.61
CA ARG A 411 -7.96 -13.67 -12.70
C ARG A 411 -8.15 -12.41 -11.86
N VAL A 412 -7.07 -11.74 -11.45
CA VAL A 412 -7.15 -10.52 -10.63
C VAL A 412 -7.57 -9.31 -11.46
N TYR A 413 -7.03 -9.18 -12.67
CA TYR A 413 -7.34 -8.04 -13.53
C TYR A 413 -8.56 -8.26 -14.44
N GLY A 414 -9.11 -9.48 -14.49
CA GLY A 414 -10.33 -9.81 -15.23
C GLY A 414 -10.18 -9.72 -16.75
N GLU A 415 -8.96 -9.92 -17.27
CA GLU A 415 -8.66 -9.75 -18.69
C GLU A 415 -8.76 -11.06 -19.50
N SER A 416 -8.95 -10.93 -20.82
CA SER A 416 -8.87 -12.07 -21.75
C SER A 416 -7.43 -12.51 -21.97
N HIS A 417 -7.23 -13.74 -22.44
CA HIS A 417 -5.89 -14.28 -22.73
C HIS A 417 -5.10 -13.41 -23.72
N ALA A 418 -5.77 -12.90 -24.76
CA ALA A 418 -5.16 -12.06 -25.79
C ALA A 418 -4.62 -10.72 -25.25
N ARG A 419 -5.24 -10.15 -24.20
CA ARG A 419 -4.75 -8.93 -23.55
C ARG A 419 -3.71 -9.22 -22.47
N THR A 420 -3.86 -10.36 -21.78
CA THR A 420 -3.00 -10.72 -20.64
C THR A 420 -1.62 -11.18 -21.11
N LEU A 421 -1.53 -11.95 -22.20
CA LEU A 421 -0.26 -12.51 -22.67
C LEU A 421 0.81 -11.46 -23.00
N PRO A 422 0.56 -10.42 -23.82
CA PRO A 422 1.58 -9.40 -24.11
C PRO A 422 1.97 -8.62 -22.85
N LYS A 423 0.99 -8.29 -21.99
CA LYS A 423 1.24 -7.64 -20.70
C LYS A 423 2.10 -8.49 -19.77
N PHE A 424 1.82 -9.79 -19.70
CA PHE A 424 2.60 -10.73 -18.91
C PHE A 424 4.03 -10.84 -19.42
N ALA A 425 4.25 -10.86 -20.74
CA ALA A 425 5.59 -10.88 -21.33
C ALA A 425 6.36 -9.59 -20.98
N VAL A 426 5.76 -8.41 -21.18
CA VAL A 426 6.36 -7.12 -20.83
C VAL A 426 6.67 -7.02 -19.34
N LEU A 427 5.73 -7.42 -18.48
CA LEU A 427 5.94 -7.46 -17.03
C LEU A 427 7.03 -8.43 -16.63
N SER A 428 7.14 -9.60 -17.26
CA SER A 428 8.19 -10.57 -16.96
C SER A 428 9.57 -10.04 -17.33
N VAL A 429 9.73 -9.44 -18.51
CA VAL A 429 10.99 -8.78 -18.91
C VAL A 429 11.32 -7.62 -17.98
N THR A 430 10.33 -6.80 -17.63
CA THR A 430 10.53 -5.68 -16.71
C THR A 430 10.88 -6.14 -15.30
N TYR A 431 10.26 -7.23 -14.83
CA TYR A 431 10.57 -7.87 -13.56
C TYR A 431 12.02 -8.35 -13.53
N LEU A 432 12.45 -9.10 -14.57
CA LEU A 432 13.80 -9.64 -14.66
C LEU A 432 14.86 -8.52 -14.72
N THR A 433 14.65 -7.51 -15.57
CA THR A 433 15.56 -6.36 -15.66
C THR A 433 15.65 -5.60 -14.34
N LEU A 434 14.53 -5.31 -13.69
CA LEU A 434 14.51 -4.63 -12.40
C LEU A 434 15.16 -5.47 -11.30
N ALA A 435 14.92 -6.79 -11.30
CA ALA A 435 15.54 -7.71 -10.35
C ALA A 435 17.06 -7.77 -10.55
N THR A 436 17.53 -7.83 -11.80
CA THR A 436 18.98 -7.81 -12.11
C THR A 436 19.62 -6.50 -11.67
N VAL A 437 19.02 -5.34 -11.99
CA VAL A 437 19.54 -4.03 -11.56
C VAL A 437 19.63 -3.97 -10.04
N LEU A 438 18.56 -4.35 -9.34
CA LEU A 438 18.53 -4.32 -7.89
C LEU A 438 19.52 -5.32 -7.26
N PHE A 439 19.71 -6.49 -7.86
CA PHE A 439 20.68 -7.48 -7.43
C PHE A 439 22.12 -6.95 -7.57
N VAL A 440 22.45 -6.33 -8.71
CA VAL A 440 23.76 -5.68 -8.92
C VAL A 440 23.98 -4.55 -7.91
N VAL A 441 22.99 -3.69 -7.70
CA VAL A 441 23.07 -2.62 -6.68
C VAL A 441 23.29 -3.22 -5.29
N THR A 442 22.62 -4.32 -4.96
CA THR A 442 22.78 -5.02 -3.68
C THR A 442 24.19 -5.59 -3.54
N ILE A 443 24.77 -6.18 -4.58
CA ILE A 443 26.17 -6.64 -4.57
C ILE A 443 27.12 -5.47 -4.33
N LEU A 444 26.97 -4.37 -5.07
CA LEU A 444 27.83 -3.19 -4.92
C LEU A 444 27.75 -2.60 -3.51
N LEU A 445 26.55 -2.51 -2.93
CA LEU A 445 26.35 -2.05 -1.56
C LEU A 445 26.92 -3.03 -0.53
N SER A 446 26.75 -4.34 -0.74
CA SER A 446 27.36 -5.36 0.11
C SER A 446 28.88 -5.24 0.09
N ILE A 447 29.51 -5.19 -1.09
CA ILE A 447 30.97 -4.98 -1.23
C ILE A 447 31.39 -3.68 -0.54
N ALA A 448 30.64 -2.59 -0.74
CA ALA A 448 30.99 -1.29 -0.17
C ALA A 448 30.83 -1.23 1.37
N THR A 449 30.14 -2.19 1.98
CA THR A 449 29.89 -2.25 3.43
C THR A 449 30.67 -3.35 4.15
N LEU A 450 31.43 -4.17 3.41
CA LEU A 450 32.44 -5.09 3.93
C LEU A 450 33.61 -4.33 4.57
#